data_AF-A0A955DV93-F1
#
_entry.id   AF-A0A955DV93-F1
#
_cell.length_a   1.000
_cell.length_b   1.000
_cell.length_c   1.000
_cell.angle_alpha   90.00
_cell.angle_beta   90.00
_cell.angle_gamma   90.00
#
_symmetry.space_group_name_H-M   'P 1'
#
loop_
_entity.id
_entity.type
_entity.pdbx_description
1 polymer ?
#
loop_
_entity_poly.entity_id
_entity_poly.type
_entity_poly.pdbx_seq_one_letter_code
_entity_poly.pdbx_strand_id
1 'polypeptide(L)' 'INNRDLTTMTTDIHHSLRLVDLVDDPSIVVSESGIRTPADLKALGQAGIHIVLVGEHLMRQDDPGEALRALLS' A
#
# COMPACT_ATOMS: atom_id res chain seq x y z
N ILE A 1 -7.78 -0.67 -4.19
CA ILE A 1 -7.32 -2.01 -4.60
C ILE A 1 -6.74 -2.71 -3.37
N ASN A 2 -7.26 -3.89 -3.03
CA ASN A 2 -6.75 -4.70 -1.91
C ASN A 2 -5.75 -5.73 -2.44
N ASN A 3 -4.50 -5.66 -1.96
CA ASN A 3 -3.41 -6.53 -2.38
C ASN A 3 -3.42 -7.92 -1.72
N ARG A 4 -4.39 -8.18 -0.82
CA ARG A 4 -4.54 -9.47 -0.15
C ARG A 4 -5.51 -10.37 -0.91
N ASP A 5 -5.04 -11.54 -1.32
CA ASP A 5 -5.91 -12.62 -1.75
C ASP A 5 -6.64 -13.19 -0.53
N LEU A 6 -7.98 -13.16 -0.53
CA LEU A 6 -8.80 -13.57 0.61
C LEU A 6 -8.96 -15.10 0.74
N THR A 7 -8.55 -15.88 -0.26
CA THR A 7 -8.57 -17.35 -0.21
C THR A 7 -7.28 -17.88 0.38
N THR A 8 -6.14 -17.30 -0.04
CA THR A 8 -4.80 -17.75 0.36
C THR A 8 -4.16 -16.91 1.46
N MET A 9 -4.74 -15.75 1.76
CA MET A 9 -4.24 -14.72 2.69
C MET A 9 -2.86 -14.14 2.31
N THR A 10 -2.39 -14.43 1.10
CA THR A 10 -1.14 -13.89 0.55
C THR A 10 -1.31 -12.44 0.14
N THR A 11 -0.24 -11.65 0.29
CA THR A 11 -0.24 -10.22 -0.08
C THR A 11 0.80 -9.93 -1.15
N ASP A 12 0.39 -9.29 -2.25
CA ASP A 12 1.26 -8.87 -3.36
C ASP A 12 0.93 -7.42 -3.77
N ILE A 13 1.83 -6.47 -3.46
CA ILE A 13 1.63 -5.06 -3.82
C ILE A 13 1.59 -4.82 -5.34
N HIS A 14 2.20 -5.71 -6.12
CA HIS A 14 2.17 -5.62 -7.58
C HIS A 14 0.76 -5.83 -8.13
N HIS A 15 -0.18 -6.36 -7.33
CA HIS A 15 -1.58 -6.42 -7.70
C HIS A 15 -2.17 -5.03 -7.95
N SER A 16 -1.90 -4.05 -7.07
CA SER A 16 -2.29 -2.65 -7.30
C SER A 16 -1.65 -2.07 -8.56
N LEU A 17 -0.35 -2.34 -8.78
CA LEU A 17 0.37 -1.84 -9.96
C LEU A 17 -0.18 -2.41 -11.28
N ARG A 18 -0.67 -3.65 -11.30
CA ARG A 18 -1.29 -4.25 -12.49
C ARG A 18 -2.69 -3.72 -12.77
N LEU A 19 -3.46 -3.41 -11.73
CA LEU A 19 -4.86 -3.02 -11.86
C LEU A 19 -5.06 -1.52 -12.06
N VAL A 20 -4.09 -0.67 -11.67
CA VAL A 20 -4.23 0.78 -11.80
C VAL A 20 -4.38 1.22 -13.25
N ASP A 21 -3.75 0.52 -14.20
CA ASP A 21 -3.87 0.79 -15.65
C ASP A 21 -5.30 0.58 -16.19
N LEU A 22 -6.18 -0.07 -15.42
CA LEU A 22 -7.59 -0.29 -15.76
C LEU A 22 -8.53 0.77 -15.15
N VAL A 23 -7.99 1.72 -14.39
CA VAL A 23 -8.75 2.78 -13.71
C VAL A 23 -8.58 4.09 -14.45
N ASP A 24 -9.69 4.75 -14.78
CA ASP A 24 -9.67 6.02 -15.54
C ASP A 24 -8.98 7.16 -14.77
N ASP A 25 -9.12 7.19 -13.44
CA ASP A 25 -8.46 8.16 -12.55
C ASP A 25 -7.66 7.44 -11.45
N PRO A 26 -6.35 7.22 -11.66
CA PRO A 26 -5.46 6.63 -10.65
C PRO A 26 -5.35 7.44 -9.35
N SER A 27 -5.61 8.76 -9.38
CA SER A 27 -5.33 9.65 -8.26
C SER A 27 -6.26 9.41 -7.05
N ILE A 28 -7.44 8.83 -7.30
CA ILE A 28 -8.42 8.47 -6.25
C ILE A 28 -8.25 7.03 -5.75
N VAL A 29 -7.31 6.26 -6.31
CA VAL A 29 -7.10 4.86 -5.94
C VAL A 29 -6.47 4.77 -4.56
N VAL A 30 -7.10 3.98 -3.68
CA VAL A 30 -6.53 3.58 -2.39
C VAL A 30 -5.91 2.19 -2.52
N SER A 31 -4.60 2.03 -2.31
CA SER A 31 -3.96 0.71 -2.20
C SER A 31 -3.96 0.24 -0.74
N GLU A 32 -4.34 -1.01 -0.50
CA GLU A 32 -4.44 -1.61 0.83
C GLU A 32 -3.71 -2.95 0.88
N SER A 33 -3.18 -3.30 2.07
CA SER A 33 -2.47 -4.54 2.39
C SER A 33 -1.08 -4.66 1.76
N GLY A 34 -0.14 -5.27 2.49
CA GLY A 34 1.21 -5.58 1.99
C GLY A 34 2.21 -4.41 1.97
N ILE A 35 1.78 -3.19 2.28
CA ILE A 35 2.63 -1.98 2.29
C ILE A 35 3.39 -1.91 3.62
N ARG A 36 4.73 -1.92 3.56
CA ARG A 36 5.59 -2.04 4.76
C ARG A 36 6.83 -1.15 4.71
N THR A 37 7.20 -0.63 3.55
CA THR A 37 8.45 0.11 3.37
C THR A 37 8.24 1.38 2.55
N PRO A 38 9.13 2.39 2.70
CA PRO A 38 9.13 3.56 1.82
C PRO A 38 9.26 3.21 0.33
N ALA A 39 9.95 2.11 0.00
CA ALA A 39 10.08 1.61 -1.37
C ALA A 39 8.72 1.20 -1.96
N ASP A 40 7.83 0.61 -1.15
CA ASP A 40 6.48 0.25 -1.58
C ASP A 40 5.67 1.51 -1.92
N LEU A 41 5.74 2.54 -1.06
CA LEU A 41 5.08 3.83 -1.31
C LEU A 41 5.62 4.51 -2.58
N LYS A 42 6.93 4.47 -2.78
CA LYS A 42 7.57 5.02 -3.98
C LYS A 42 7.09 4.30 -5.24
N ALA A 43 7.01 2.97 -5.22
CA ALA A 43 6.53 2.18 -6.35
C ALA A 43 5.06 2.51 -6.68
N LEU A 44 4.19 2.61 -5.67
CA LEU A 44 2.79 3.01 -5.83
C LEU A 44 2.66 4.44 -6.39
N GLY A 45 3.44 5.38 -5.84
CA GLY A 45 3.44 6.77 -6.30
C GLY A 45 3.94 6.93 -7.73
N GLN A 46 4.91 6.12 -8.17
CA GLN A 46 5.35 6.08 -9.58
C GLN A 46 4.26 5.60 -10.54
N ALA A 47 3.30 4.82 -10.05
CA ALA A 47 2.15 4.34 -10.81
C ALA A 47 0.90 5.24 -10.65
N GLY A 48 1.03 6.42 -10.04
CA GLY A 48 -0.06 7.38 -9.85
C GLY A 48 -0.99 7.09 -8.66
N ILE A 49 -0.66 6.08 -7.85
CA ILE A 49 -1.42 5.76 -6.63
C ILE A 49 -0.82 6.55 -5.46
N HIS A 50 -1.58 7.51 -4.94
CA HIS A 50 -1.12 8.41 -3.87
C HIS A 50 -1.85 8.23 -2.54
N ILE A 51 -2.82 7.31 -2.47
CA ILE A 51 -3.58 7.05 -1.25
C ILE A 51 -3.35 5.58 -0.84
N VAL A 52 -3.01 5.38 0.43
CA VAL A 52 -2.75 4.05 0.99
C VAL A 52 -3.49 3.85 2.31
N LEU A 53 -3.91 2.61 2.57
CA LEU A 53 -4.45 2.18 3.85
C LEU A 53 -3.48 1.19 4.50
N VAL A 54 -2.89 1.59 5.62
CA VAL A 54 -1.90 0.80 6.37
C VAL A 54 -2.34 0.65 7.82
N GLY A 55 -2.59 -0.59 8.25
CA GLY A 55 -3.02 -0.90 9.61
C GLY A 55 -2.03 -1.81 10.32
N GLU A 56 -2.04 -3.11 9.98
CA GLU A 56 -1.28 -4.16 10.65
C GLU A 56 0.20 -3.82 10.88
N HIS A 57 0.88 -3.25 9.87
CA HIS A 57 2.30 -2.89 10.00
C HIS A 57 2.54 -1.86 11.11
N LEU A 58 1.70 -0.83 11.20
CA LEU A 58 1.80 0.24 12.20
C LEU A 58 1.37 -0.26 13.59
N MET A 59 0.28 -1.04 13.66
CA MET A 59 -0.30 -1.51 14.93
C MET A 59 0.56 -2.56 15.65
N ARG A 60 1.55 -3.14 14.97
CA ARG A 60 2.48 -4.11 15.55
C ARG A 60 3.74 -3.47 16.15
N GLN A 61 3.92 -2.16 16.01
CA GLN A 61 5.07 -1.45 16.56
C GLN A 61 4.73 -0.83 17.92
N ASP A 62 5.74 -0.64 18.76
CA ASP A 62 5.58 -0.02 20.08
C ASP A 62 5.11 1.45 19.96
N ASP A 63 5.60 2.17 18.94
CA ASP A 63 5.17 3.53 18.60
C ASP A 63 4.70 3.58 17.13
N PRO A 64 3.37 3.54 16.87
CA PRO A 64 2.82 3.64 15.52
C PRO A 64 3.14 4.95 14.81
N GLY A 65 3.38 6.04 15.55
CA GLY A 65 3.73 7.34 15.00
C GLY A 65 5.15 7.37 14.44
N GLU A 66 6.12 6.81 15.17
CA GLU A 66 7.48 6.61 14.66
C GLU A 66 7.52 5.63 13.50
N ALA A 67 6.74 4.55 13.56
CA ALA A 67 6.60 3.62 12.45
C ALA A 67 6.05 4.32 11.19
N LEU A 68 5.06 5.19 11.35
CA LEU A 68 4.52 5.99 10.25
C LEU A 68 5.57 6.97 9.72
N ARG A 69 6.35 7.64 10.58
CA ARG A 69 7.45 8.53 10.15
C ARG A 69 8.49 7.77 9.32
N ALA A 70 8.90 6.60 9.78
CA ALA A 70 9.85 5.75 9.07
C ALA A 70 9.29 5.20 7.75
N LEU A 71 7.97 5.00 7.66
CA LEU A 71 7.31 4.58 6.43
C LEU A 71 7.24 5.71 5.39
N LEU A 72 7.12 6.97 5.84
CA LEU A 72 7.00 8.16 5.00
C LEU A 72 8.36 8.80 4.62
N SER A 73 9.48 8.31 5.16
CA SER A 73 10.83 8.88 4.97
C SER A 73 11.46 8.55 3.63
#